data_AF-A0A937BQ69-F1
#
_entry.id   AF-A0A937BQ69-F1
#
_cell.length_a   1.000
_cell.length_b   1.000
_cell.length_c   1.000
_cell.angle_alpha   90.00
_cell.angle_beta   90.00
_cell.angle_gamma   90.00
#
_symmetry.space_group_name_H-M   'P 1'
#
loop_
_entity.id
_entity.type
_entity.pdbx_description
1 polymer ?
#
loop_
_entity_poly.entity_id
_entity_poly.type
_entity_poly.pdbx_seq_one_letter_code
_entity_poly.pdbx_strand_id
1 'polypeptide(L)'
;MKLDFVFKSSDHLRYENGRHVSGPHGGAGRAVKVEPNINGKEGVTVTLYNLDGDHPVWQNNVQMAPKQMKIIQQDENKIVLRGYGHDPMGSSFADYGLTIKLKNGELDNCILHMHDRGVDIEYLP
;
A
#
# COMPACT_ATOMS: atom_id res chain seq x y z
N MET A 1 -14.25 -7.76 -4.87
CA MET A 1 -13.91 -6.32 -4.98
C MET A 1 -13.08 -6.08 -6.25
N LYS A 2 -13.34 -5.00 -7.01
CA LYS A 2 -12.48 -4.58 -8.13
C LYS A 2 -11.23 -3.87 -7.55
N LEU A 3 -10.04 -4.24 -8.00
CA LEU A 3 -8.78 -3.60 -7.58
C LEU A 3 -8.56 -2.28 -8.33
N ASP A 4 -9.40 -1.30 -8.00
CA ASP A 4 -9.41 0.05 -8.55
C ASP A 4 -10.06 0.97 -7.50
N PHE A 5 -9.25 1.43 -6.54
CA PHE A 5 -9.73 2.18 -5.38
C PHE A 5 -8.64 3.07 -4.76
N VAL A 6 -9.07 3.99 -3.89
CA VAL A 6 -8.22 4.79 -3.01
C VAL A 6 -8.67 4.57 -1.57
N PHE A 7 -7.80 3.99 -0.74
CA PHE A 7 -7.98 3.94 0.71
C PHE A 7 -7.35 5.18 1.31
N LYS A 8 -8.12 5.98 2.07
CA LYS A 8 -7.59 7.11 2.83
C LYS A 8 -7.52 6.73 4.28
N SER A 9 -6.41 7.07 4.90
CA SER A 9 -6.12 6.74 6.28
C SER A 9 -5.65 8.00 6.99
N SER A 10 -6.22 8.25 8.16
CA SER A 10 -5.88 9.44 8.96
C SER A 10 -4.55 9.29 9.72
N ASP A 11 -4.10 8.06 9.93
CA ASP A 11 -2.93 7.71 10.73
C ASP A 11 -2.47 6.28 10.40
N HIS A 12 -1.28 5.88 10.83
CA HIS A 12 -0.76 4.54 10.58
C HIS A 12 0.04 4.00 11.78
N LEU A 13 0.07 2.68 11.90
CA LEU A 13 0.90 1.97 12.86
C LEU A 13 2.08 1.33 12.14
N ARG A 14 3.26 1.38 12.74
CA ARG A 14 4.47 0.74 12.23
C ARG A 14 4.87 -0.42 13.12
N TYR A 15 5.09 -1.57 12.49
CA TYR A 15 5.62 -2.76 13.11
C TYR A 15 6.98 -3.11 12.50
N GLU A 16 7.89 -3.57 13.33
CA GLU A 16 9.19 -4.12 12.92
C GLU A 16 9.35 -5.50 13.50
N ASN A 17 9.51 -6.49 12.62
CA ASN A 17 9.57 -7.91 12.97
C ASN A 17 8.38 -8.34 13.87
N GLY A 18 7.19 -7.84 13.54
CA GLY A 18 5.95 -8.09 14.29
C GLY A 18 5.78 -7.28 15.58
N ARG A 19 6.78 -6.49 15.99
CA ARG A 19 6.68 -5.63 17.18
C ARG A 19 6.22 -4.23 16.80
N HIS A 20 5.19 -3.71 17.46
CA HIS A 20 4.76 -2.32 17.32
C HIS A 20 5.89 -1.38 17.77
N VAL A 21 6.27 -0.41 16.93
CA VAL A 21 7.38 0.52 17.21
C VAL A 21 7.01 2.00 17.02
N SER A 22 5.94 2.32 16.31
CA SER A 22 5.54 3.71 16.06
C SER A 22 4.07 3.83 15.67
N GLY A 23 3.48 4.98 15.95
CA GLY A 23 2.06 5.24 15.75
C GLY A 23 1.20 4.80 16.96
N PRO A 24 -0.10 5.14 16.96
CA PRO A 24 -0.67 6.19 16.12
C PRO A 24 -0.04 7.55 16.49
N HIS A 25 0.04 8.45 15.52
CA HIS A 25 0.69 9.74 15.66
C HIS A 25 -0.27 10.89 16.01
N GLY A 26 -1.58 10.64 16.02
CA GLY A 26 -2.61 11.69 16.15
C GLY A 26 -2.71 12.55 14.89
N GLY A 27 -2.30 12.00 13.75
CA GLY A 27 -2.08 12.66 12.45
C GLY A 27 -1.23 11.75 11.56
N ALA A 28 -0.63 12.26 10.48
CA ALA A 28 0.13 11.47 9.48
C ALA A 28 -0.75 10.78 8.42
N GLY A 29 -1.63 11.57 7.79
CA GLY A 29 -2.59 11.09 6.81
C GLY A 29 -1.90 10.47 5.59
N ARG A 30 -2.35 9.29 5.17
CA ARG A 30 -1.86 8.60 3.97
C ARG A 30 -3.00 8.15 3.09
N ALA A 31 -2.71 7.96 1.82
CA ALA A 31 -3.60 7.20 0.95
C ALA A 31 -2.86 6.09 0.21
N VAL A 32 -3.53 4.95 0.09
CA VAL A 32 -3.11 3.81 -0.72
C VAL A 32 -4.03 3.77 -1.94
N LYS A 33 -3.49 4.02 -3.11
CA LYS A 33 -4.19 3.84 -4.38
C LYS A 33 -3.77 2.52 -5.00
N VAL A 34 -4.76 1.73 -5.38
CA VAL A 34 -4.59 0.50 -6.15
C VAL A 34 -5.36 0.69 -7.44
N GLU A 35 -4.70 0.56 -8.58
CA GLU A 35 -5.30 0.71 -9.91
C GLU A 35 -4.76 -0.34 -10.88
N PRO A 36 -5.43 -0.62 -12.01
CA PRO A 36 -4.86 -1.44 -13.07
C PRO A 36 -3.45 -0.96 -13.43
N ASN A 37 -2.56 -1.89 -13.77
CA ASN A 37 -1.16 -1.56 -13.98
C ASN A 37 -0.96 -0.42 -14.98
N ILE A 38 -0.42 0.71 -14.52
CA ILE A 38 -0.31 1.94 -15.33
C ILE A 38 0.66 1.82 -16.49
N ASN A 39 1.52 0.79 -16.49
CA ASN A 39 2.44 0.48 -17.58
C ASN A 39 1.86 -0.53 -18.57
N GLY A 40 0.57 -0.85 -18.47
CA GLY A 40 -0.12 -1.83 -19.33
C GLY A 40 0.33 -3.28 -19.12
N LYS A 41 1.04 -3.56 -18.01
CA LYS A 41 1.50 -4.91 -17.66
C LYS A 41 0.43 -5.66 -16.84
N GLU A 42 0.73 -6.90 -16.49
CA GLU A 42 -0.16 -7.70 -15.65
C GLU A 42 -0.28 -7.12 -14.22
N GLY A 43 -1.40 -7.41 -13.56
CA GLY A 43 -1.63 -7.04 -12.17
C GLY A 43 -2.03 -5.58 -11.99
N VAL A 44 -1.56 -4.99 -10.90
CA VAL A 44 -1.97 -3.65 -10.45
C VAL A 44 -0.77 -2.77 -10.18
N THR A 45 -1.00 -1.46 -10.15
CA THR A 45 -0.07 -0.49 -9.61
C THR A 45 -0.56 -0.03 -8.24
N VAL A 46 0.33 -0.06 -7.26
CA VAL A 46 0.11 0.46 -5.91
C VAL A 46 0.93 1.71 -5.72
N THR A 47 0.28 2.81 -5.33
CA THR A 47 0.90 4.11 -5.06
C THR A 47 0.51 4.60 -3.68
N LEU A 48 1.50 5.11 -2.94
CA LEU A 48 1.29 5.71 -1.62
C LEU A 48 1.47 7.21 -1.66
N TYR A 49 0.54 7.91 -1.02
CA TYR A 49 0.51 9.36 -0.98
C TYR A 49 0.53 9.89 0.45
N ASN A 50 1.21 11.02 0.63
CA ASN A 50 1.11 11.86 1.81
C ASN A 50 -0.12 12.77 1.68
N LEU A 51 -1.02 12.72 2.66
CA LEU A 51 -2.17 13.62 2.73
C LEU A 51 -1.87 14.92 3.48
N ASP A 52 -0.76 14.98 4.22
CA ASP A 52 -0.36 16.18 4.94
C ASP A 52 0.53 17.05 4.02
N GLY A 53 0.07 18.26 3.69
CA GLY A 53 0.75 19.20 2.79
C GLY A 53 -0.09 19.61 1.56
N ASP A 54 0.44 20.48 0.69
CA ASP A 54 -0.32 21.03 -0.44
C ASP A 54 -0.78 19.97 -1.45
N HIS A 55 -2.05 20.04 -1.86
CA HIS A 55 -2.62 19.07 -2.79
C HIS A 55 -3.94 19.51 -3.48
N PRO A 56 -3.97 19.71 -4.81
CA PRO A 56 -5.23 19.80 -5.55
C PRO A 56 -5.77 18.45 -6.04
N VAL A 57 -4.93 17.51 -6.53
CA VAL A 57 -5.40 16.14 -6.89
C VAL A 57 -4.46 14.96 -6.64
N TRP A 58 -3.11 14.97 -6.75
CA TRP A 58 -2.13 13.97 -6.19
C TRP A 58 -0.73 14.17 -6.82
N GLN A 59 -0.25 15.42 -6.87
CA GLN A 59 0.94 15.83 -7.62
C GLN A 59 2.27 15.32 -7.00
N ASN A 60 2.94 16.10 -6.15
CA ASN A 60 4.28 15.77 -5.64
C ASN A 60 4.26 15.01 -4.30
N ASN A 61 3.09 14.59 -3.82
CA ASN A 61 2.94 13.96 -2.50
C ASN A 61 3.11 12.44 -2.56
N VAL A 62 3.57 11.91 -3.69
CA VAL A 62 3.96 10.50 -3.83
C VAL A 62 5.10 10.23 -2.86
N GLN A 63 4.84 9.45 -1.81
CA GLN A 63 5.87 9.11 -0.83
C GLN A 63 6.84 8.07 -1.34
N MET A 64 6.40 7.28 -2.32
CA MET A 64 7.18 6.19 -2.86
C MET A 64 6.79 5.96 -4.31
N ALA A 65 7.80 5.66 -5.14
CA ALA A 65 7.59 5.30 -6.54
C ALA A 65 6.50 4.22 -6.67
N PRO A 66 5.55 4.38 -7.62
CA PRO A 66 4.50 3.39 -7.86
C PRO A 66 5.10 2.01 -8.09
N LYS A 67 4.53 1.00 -7.42
CA LYS A 67 5.01 -0.38 -7.50
C LYS A 67 4.00 -1.25 -8.20
N GLN A 68 4.44 -1.97 -9.22
CA GLN A 68 3.61 -2.99 -9.86
C GLN A 68 3.56 -4.25 -8.98
N MET A 69 2.37 -4.81 -8.79
CA MET A 69 2.14 -5.97 -7.94
C MET A 69 1.18 -6.97 -8.59
N LYS A 70 1.28 -8.25 -8.19
CA LYS A 70 0.34 -9.31 -8.55
C LYS A 70 -0.34 -9.86 -7.31
N ILE A 71 -1.54 -10.39 -7.49
CA ILE A 71 -2.25 -11.14 -6.45
C ILE A 71 -1.51 -12.46 -6.23
N ILE A 72 -1.16 -12.76 -4.98
CA ILE A 72 -0.55 -14.03 -4.57
C ILE A 72 -1.47 -14.87 -3.67
N GLN A 73 -2.45 -14.23 -3.04
CA GLN A 73 -3.48 -14.89 -2.25
C GLN A 73 -4.75 -14.03 -2.27
N GLN A 74 -5.90 -14.68 -2.33
CA GLN A 74 -7.20 -14.03 -2.19
C GLN A 74 -8.18 -14.97 -1.52
N ASP A 75 -8.87 -14.46 -0.51
CA ASP A 75 -10.00 -15.12 0.17
C ASP A 75 -11.08 -14.07 0.49
N GLU A 76 -12.12 -14.48 1.23
CA GLU A 76 -13.25 -13.62 1.59
C GLU A 76 -12.86 -12.46 2.52
N ASN A 77 -11.76 -12.59 3.26
CA ASN A 77 -11.32 -11.65 4.30
C ASN A 77 -10.14 -10.79 3.83
N LYS A 78 -9.41 -11.18 2.79
CA LYS A 78 -8.26 -10.40 2.31
C LYS A 78 -7.84 -10.69 0.86
N ILE A 79 -7.11 -9.73 0.31
CA ILE A 79 -6.32 -9.85 -0.91
C ILE A 79 -4.87 -9.53 -0.58
N VAL A 80 -3.94 -10.41 -0.93
CA VAL A 80 -2.51 -10.22 -0.71
C VAL A 80 -1.82 -10.02 -2.06
N LEU A 81 -1.10 -8.92 -2.18
CA LEU A 81 -0.34 -8.51 -3.34
C LEU A 81 1.16 -8.61 -3.05
N ARG A 82 1.94 -9.03 -4.06
CA ARG A 82 3.42 -8.98 -4.03
C ARG A 82 3.95 -8.22 -5.24
N GLY A 83 4.92 -7.35 -5.00
CA GLY A 83 5.60 -6.63 -6.08
C GLY A 83 6.44 -7.54 -6.97
N TYR A 84 6.62 -7.13 -8.22
CA TYR A 84 7.43 -7.87 -9.20
C TYR A 84 8.17 -6.94 -10.15
N GLY A 85 9.33 -7.38 -10.66
CA GLY A 85 10.20 -6.55 -11.48
C GLY A 85 11.02 -5.56 -10.64
N HIS A 86 11.56 -4.54 -11.29
CA HIS A 86 12.51 -3.60 -10.69
C HIS A 86 12.16 -2.15 -11.03
N ASP A 87 12.58 -1.22 -10.18
CA ASP A 87 12.58 0.20 -10.49
C ASP A 87 13.70 0.56 -11.51
N PRO A 88 13.71 1.79 -12.07
CA PRO A 88 14.74 2.21 -13.03
C PRO A 88 16.17 2.20 -12.47
N MET A 89 16.34 2.19 -11.15
CA MET A 89 17.65 2.14 -10.47
C MET A 89 18.06 0.70 -10.11
N GLY A 90 17.22 -0.30 -10.42
CA GLY A 90 17.49 -1.72 -10.20
C GLY A 90 16.98 -2.28 -8.87
N SER A 91 16.29 -1.50 -8.04
CA SER A 91 15.73 -2.02 -6.78
C SER A 91 14.53 -2.91 -7.07
N SER A 92 14.43 -4.04 -6.37
CA SER A 92 13.34 -5.00 -6.60
C SER A 92 12.02 -4.49 -6.04
N PHE A 93 10.96 -4.59 -6.84
CA PHE A 93 9.60 -4.41 -6.32
C PHE A 93 9.18 -5.59 -5.46
N ALA A 94 9.82 -6.76 -5.58
CA ALA A 94 9.52 -7.91 -4.75
C ALA A 94 9.85 -7.67 -3.27
N ASP A 95 10.57 -6.62 -2.90
CA ASP A 95 10.75 -6.24 -1.50
C ASP A 95 9.47 -5.69 -0.88
N TYR A 96 8.46 -5.38 -1.69
CA TYR A 96 7.21 -4.78 -1.24
C TYR A 96 6.00 -5.70 -1.47
N GLY A 97 5.03 -5.61 -0.57
CA GLY A 97 3.72 -6.26 -0.69
C GLY A 97 2.62 -5.40 -0.11
N LEU A 98 1.37 -5.73 -0.41
CA LEU A 98 0.20 -5.07 0.16
C LEU A 98 -0.85 -6.12 0.56
N THR A 99 -1.27 -6.12 1.82
CA THR A 99 -2.48 -6.83 2.23
C THR A 99 -3.64 -5.85 2.29
N ILE A 100 -4.71 -6.16 1.58
CA ILE A 100 -5.98 -5.45 1.59
C ILE A 100 -6.92 -6.29 2.45
N LYS A 101 -7.30 -5.82 3.64
CA LYS A 101 -8.28 -6.51 4.48
C LYS A 101 -9.69 -6.12 4.03
N LEU A 102 -10.55 -7.13 4.01
CA LEU A 102 -11.95 -7.01 3.67
C LEU A 102 -12.79 -7.38 4.89
N LYS A 103 -13.87 -6.64 5.10
CA LYS A 103 -14.88 -6.93 6.11
C LYS A 103 -16.23 -6.86 5.45
N ASN A 104 -16.97 -7.97 5.46
CA ASN A 104 -18.26 -8.11 4.78
C ASN A 104 -18.18 -7.76 3.27
N GLY A 105 -17.05 -8.05 2.62
CA GLY A 105 -16.83 -7.76 1.20
C GLY A 105 -16.45 -6.30 0.89
N GLU A 106 -16.39 -5.44 1.90
CA GLU A 106 -15.95 -4.05 1.80
C GLU A 106 -14.51 -3.88 2.26
N LEU A 107 -13.85 -2.84 1.76
CA LEU A 107 -12.48 -2.48 2.14
C LEU A 107 -12.46 -2.01 3.60
N ASP A 108 -11.76 -2.76 4.46
CA ASP A 108 -11.64 -2.47 5.89
C ASP A 108 -10.35 -1.69 6.17
N ASN A 109 -9.20 -2.24 5.77
CA ASN A 109 -7.92 -1.55 5.92
C ASN A 109 -6.86 -2.05 4.92
N CYS A 110 -5.69 -1.41 4.93
CA CYS A 110 -4.53 -1.82 4.12
C CYS A 110 -3.27 -1.94 4.99
N ILE A 111 -2.43 -2.93 4.70
CA ILE A 111 -1.10 -3.09 5.31
C ILE A 111 -0.05 -3.13 4.20
N LEU A 112 0.88 -2.19 4.21
CA LEU A 112 2.07 -2.21 3.37
C LEU A 112 3.16 -3.04 4.05
N HIS A 113 3.75 -3.96 3.30
CA HIS A 113 4.84 -4.81 3.73
C HIS A 113 6.14 -4.38 3.03
N MET A 114 7.22 -4.18 3.80
CA MET A 114 8.59 -4.02 3.30
C MET A 114 9.40 -5.20 3.81
N HIS A 115 9.40 -6.26 3.01
CA HIS A 115 9.88 -7.60 3.38
C HIS A 115 11.39 -7.65 3.58
N ASP A 116 12.16 -6.84 2.85
CA ASP A 116 13.61 -6.68 3.01
C ASP A 116 14.00 -6.16 4.40
N ARG A 117 13.11 -5.40 5.03
CA ARG A 117 13.34 -4.72 6.32
C ARG A 117 12.57 -5.36 7.47
N GLY A 118 11.66 -6.28 7.19
CA GLY A 118 10.71 -6.80 8.18
C GLY A 118 9.79 -5.70 8.74
N VAL A 119 9.44 -4.69 7.93
CA VAL A 119 8.59 -3.56 8.35
C VAL A 119 7.19 -3.74 7.78
N ASP A 120 6.18 -3.59 8.64
CA ASP A 120 4.78 -3.47 8.24
C ASP A 120 4.24 -2.10 8.62
N ILE A 121 3.46 -1.49 7.73
CA ILE A 121 2.73 -0.24 7.98
C ILE A 121 1.24 -0.52 7.82
N GLU A 122 0.50 -0.50 8.92
CA GLU A 122 -0.95 -0.67 8.93
C GLU A 122 -1.64 0.69 8.88
N TYR A 123 -2.42 0.91 7.82
CA TYR A 123 -3.20 2.13 7.61
C TYR A 123 -4.58 1.97 8.26
N LEU A 124 -4.90 2.87 9.18
CA LEU A 124 -6.16 2.83 9.94
C LEU A 124 -7.35 3.35 9.10
N PRO A 125 -8.56 2.79 9.25
CA PRO A 125 -9.78 3.27 8.58
C PRO A 125 -10.22 4.67 9.04
#